data_AF-A0A1C7NZ75-F1
#
_entry.id   AF-A0A1C7NZ75-F1
#
_cell.length_a   1.000
_cell.length_b   1.000
_cell.length_c   1.000
_cell.angle_alpha   90.00
_cell.angle_beta   90.00
_cell.angle_gamma   90.00
#
_symmetry.space_group_name_H-M   'P 1'
#
loop_
_entity.id
_entity.type
_entity.pdbx_description
1 polymer ?
#
loop_
_entity_poly.entity_id
_entity_poly.type
_entity_poly.pdbx_seq_one_letter_code
_entity_poly.pdbx_strand_id
1 'polypeptide(L)' 'MLVCLLAVPSCAFGGGIAVAPLARDGDVAVTEEFRAAEISATAAAWKLFIARNPDHPLAREARRRLRAIEPK' A
#
# COMPACT_ATOMS: atom_id res chain seq x y z
N MET A 1 15.43 -23.01 7.26
CA MET A 1 14.91 -23.25 8.62
C MET A 1 15.65 -22.35 9.60
N LEU A 2 14.97 -21.36 10.17
CA LEU A 2 15.28 -20.67 11.46
C LEU A 2 14.18 -19.58 11.64
N VAL A 3 13.04 -19.92 12.24
CA VAL A 3 12.67 -19.72 13.66
C VAL A 3 12.53 -18.26 14.09
N CYS A 4 11.31 -17.98 14.56
CA CYS A 4 10.76 -16.83 15.26
C CYS A 4 11.71 -16.02 16.15
N LEU A 5 11.58 -14.69 16.06
CA LEU A 5 11.87 -13.78 17.17
C LEU A 5 10.83 -12.65 17.18
N LEU A 6 9.60 -13.00 17.54
CA LEU A 6 8.62 -12.03 18.05
C LEU A 6 8.95 -11.81 19.53
N ALA A 7 9.74 -10.79 19.81
CA ALA A 7 9.88 -10.23 21.15
C ALA A 7 9.34 -8.80 21.11
N VAL A 8 8.02 -8.67 21.23
CA VAL A 8 7.38 -7.37 21.49
C VAL A 8 7.10 -7.30 23.00
N PRO A 9 7.69 -6.37 23.75
CA PRO A 9 7.33 -6.17 25.14
C PRO A 9 5.99 -5.42 25.18
N SER A 10 4.94 -6.14 25.60
CA SER A 10 3.75 -5.50 26.18
C SER A 10 4.13 -4.91 27.54
N CYS A 11 3.93 -3.60 27.72
CA CYS A 11 3.53 -2.91 28.96
C CYS A 11 3.86 -1.41 28.87
N ALA A 12 2.93 -0.63 28.30
CA ALA A 12 2.69 0.77 28.66
C ALA A 12 1.37 1.24 28.02
N PHE A 13 0.23 0.82 28.59
CA PHE A 13 -1.03 1.51 28.34
C PHE A 13 -1.04 2.79 29.20
N GLY A 14 -0.29 3.79 28.75
CA GLY A 14 -0.31 5.14 29.30
C GLY A 14 -1.42 5.93 28.61
N GLY A 15 -2.38 6.40 29.40
CA GLY A 15 -3.49 7.23 28.95
C GLY A 15 -3.02 8.51 28.27
N GLY A 16 -3.10 8.52 26.95
CA GLY A 16 -3.33 9.70 26.16
C GLY A 16 -4.40 9.32 25.16
N ILE A 17 -5.46 10.10 25.04
CA ILE A 17 -6.24 10.12 23.81
C ILE A 17 -5.27 10.58 22.73
N ALA A 18 -4.53 9.63 22.18
CA ALA A 18 -3.87 9.78 20.92
C ALA A 18 -5.01 9.98 19.93
N VAL A 19 -5.39 11.24 19.73
CA VAL A 19 -5.85 11.68 18.42
C VAL A 19 -4.68 11.38 17.51
N ALA A 20 -4.61 10.12 17.05
CA ALA A 20 -3.74 9.75 15.95
C ALA A 20 -3.97 10.86 14.92
N PRO A 21 -2.91 11.54 14.43
CA PRO A 21 -3.09 12.57 13.41
C PRO A 21 -3.93 11.89 12.35
N LEU A 22 -5.18 12.36 12.15
CA LEU A 22 -6.20 11.74 11.29
C LEU A 22 -5.42 11.11 10.15
N ALA A 23 -5.29 9.77 10.17
CA ALA A 23 -4.39 9.09 9.26
C ALA A 23 -4.77 9.64 7.90
N ARG A 24 -3.91 10.48 7.30
CA ARG A 24 -4.27 11.31 6.14
C ARG A 24 -5.12 10.43 5.26
N ASP A 25 -6.41 10.77 5.09
CA ASP A 25 -7.47 9.85 4.64
C ASP A 25 -6.85 8.75 3.80
N GLY A 26 -6.88 7.48 4.22
CA GLY A 26 -6.04 6.42 3.62
C GLY A 26 -6.09 6.41 2.08
N ASP A 27 -7.21 6.85 1.51
CA ASP A 27 -7.40 7.14 0.09
C ASP A 27 -6.40 8.12 -0.53
N VAL A 28 -6.00 9.19 0.16
CA VAL A 28 -4.98 10.16 -0.28
C VAL A 28 -3.64 9.45 -0.49
N ALA A 29 -3.19 8.65 0.48
CA ALA A 29 -1.95 7.90 0.35
C ALA A 29 -2.00 6.90 -0.81
N VAL A 30 -3.11 6.18 -0.96
CA VAL A 30 -3.30 5.24 -2.08
C VAL A 30 -3.36 5.98 -3.42
N THR A 31 -3.98 7.16 -3.47
CA THR A 31 -4.05 7.99 -4.68
C THR A 31 -2.67 8.50 -5.09
N GLU A 32 -1.84 8.90 -4.13
CA GLU A 32 -0.45 9.31 -4.38
C GLU A 32 0.40 8.15 -4.90
N GLU A 33 0.28 6.96 -4.30
CA GLU A 33 0.96 5.75 -4.80
C GLU A 33 0.51 5.39 -6.23
N PHE A 34 -0.79 5.54 -6.54
CA PHE A 34 -1.31 5.30 -7.89
C PHE A 34 -0.72 6.31 -8.88
N ARG A 35 -0.67 7.60 -8.53
CA ARG A 35 -0.02 8.62 -9.37
C ARG A 35 1.46 8.34 -9.58
N ALA A 36 2.18 7.88 -8.55
CA ALA A 36 3.58 7.49 -8.69
C ALA A 36 3.76 6.34 -9.70
N ALA A 37 2.83 5.37 -9.70
CA ALA A 37 2.80 4.31 -10.69
C ALA A 37 2.46 4.81 -12.10
N GLU A 38 1.53 5.77 -12.23
CA GLU A 38 1.24 6.44 -13.51
C GLU A 38 2.46 7.16 -14.09
N ILE A 39 3.15 7.95 -13.25
CA ILE A 39 4.35 8.69 -13.67
C ILE A 39 5.46 7.74 -14.10
N SER A 40 5.64 6.63 -13.37
CA SER A 40 6.65 5.62 -13.70
C SER A 40 6.31 4.86 -14.98
N ALA A 41 5.02 4.62 -15.24
CA ALA A 41 4.49 3.91 -16.41
C ALA A 41 5.15 2.54 -16.68
N THR A 42 5.69 1.87 -15.66
CA THR A 42 6.35 0.56 -15.79
C THR A 42 5.49 -0.57 -15.22
N ALA A 43 5.68 -1.78 -15.74
CA ALA A 43 5.02 -2.97 -15.20
C ALA A 43 5.36 -3.21 -13.72
N ALA A 44 6.60 -2.95 -13.31
CA ALA A 44 7.04 -3.10 -11.92
C ALA A 44 6.28 -2.15 -10.97
N ALA A 45 6.10 -0.88 -11.35
CA ALA A 45 5.36 0.08 -10.54
C ALA A 45 3.89 -0.31 -10.39
N TRP A 46 3.26 -0.77 -11.48
CA TRP A 46 1.88 -1.27 -11.42
C TRP A 46 1.74 -2.52 -10.55
N LYS A 47 2.66 -3.49 -10.68
CA LYS A 47 2.69 -4.70 -9.84
C LYS A 47 2.84 -4.35 -8.35
N LEU A 48 3.73 -3.40 -8.04
CA LEU A 48 3.93 -2.93 -6.66
C LEU A 48 2.67 -2.30 -6.08
N PHE A 49 2.01 -1.41 -6.83
CA PHE A 49 0.75 -0.78 -6.40
C PHE A 49 -0.34 -1.83 -6.12
N ILE A 50 -0.51 -2.80 -7.02
CA ILE A 50 -1.51 -3.87 -6.87
C ILE A 50 -1.21 -4.74 -5.65
N ALA A 51 0.07 -5.04 -5.38
CA ALA A 51 0.47 -5.86 -4.24
C ALA A 51 0.20 -5.17 -2.90
N ARG A 52 0.36 -3.83 -2.83
CA ARG A 52 0.09 -3.04 -1.62
C ARG A 52 -1.40 -2.79 -1.39
N ASN A 53 -2.15 -2.59 -2.48
CA ASN A 53 -3.54 -2.15 -2.44
C ASN A 53 -4.48 -3.09 -3.21
N PRO A 54 -4.51 -4.41 -2.92
CA PRO A 54 -5.20 -5.38 -3.78
C PRO A 54 -6.72 -5.19 -3.85
N ASP A 55 -7.33 -4.70 -2.76
CA ASP A 55 -8.78 -4.53 -2.61
C ASP A 55 -9.26 -3.11 -2.90
N HIS A 56 -8.34 -2.18 -3.19
CA HIS A 56 -8.70 -0.79 -3.48
C HIS A 56 -9.35 -0.67 -4.87
N PRO A 57 -10.35 0.20 -5.09
CA PRO A 57 -10.99 0.37 -6.39
C PRO A 57 -10.02 0.69 -7.55
N LEU A 58 -8.95 1.43 -7.26
CA LEU A 58 -7.89 1.76 -8.25
C LEU A 58 -7.05 0.54 -8.68
N ALA A 59 -7.02 -0.54 -7.89
CA ALA A 59 -6.27 -1.76 -8.26
C ALA A 59 -6.79 -2.37 -9.56
N ARG A 60 -8.09 -2.23 -9.83
CA ARG A 60 -8.69 -2.68 -11.09
C ARG A 60 -8.11 -1.94 -12.29
N GLU A 61 -7.94 -0.63 -12.19
CA GLU A 61 -7.34 0.18 -13.26
C GLU A 61 -5.84 -0.10 -13.39
N ALA A 62 -5.11 -0.21 -12.28
CA ALA A 62 -3.70 -0.61 -12.30
C ALA A 62 -3.49 -1.95 -13.02
N ARG A 63 -4.37 -2.94 -12.80
CA ARG A 63 -4.35 -4.22 -13.52
C ARG A 63 -4.62 -4.05 -15.03
N ARG A 64 -5.45 -3.08 -15.43
CA ARG A 64 -5.67 -2.76 -16.86
C ARG A 64 -4.43 -2.14 -17.48
N ARG A 65 -3.81 -1.16 -16.81
CA ARG A 65 -2.57 -0.51 -17.27
C ARG A 65 -1.42 -1.51 -17.38
N LEU A 66 -1.29 -2.42 -16.42
CA LEU A 66 -0.29 -3.49 -16.47
C LEU A 66 -0.46 -4.38 -17.71
N ARG A 67 -1.68 -4.82 -18.01
CA ARG A 67 -1.96 -5.63 -19.22
C ARG A 67 -1.69 -4.90 -20.53
N ALA A 68 -1.80 -3.57 -20.54
CA ALA A 68 -1.48 -2.79 -21.72
C ALA A 68 0.03 -2.74 -22.01
N ILE A 69 0.86 -2.82 -20.96
CA ILE A 69 2.33 -2.81 -21.07
C ILE A 69 2.88 -4.22 -21.27
N GLU A 70 2.28 -5.23 -20.63
CA GLU A 70 2.61 -6.65 -20.77
C GLU A 70 1.44 -7.37 -21.48
N PRO A 71 1.26 -7.16 -22.80
CA PRO A 71 0.32 -7.97 -23.57
C PRO A 71 0.81 -9.42 -23.57
N LYS A 72 -0.14 -10.35 -23.49
CA LYS A 72 0.12 -11.79 -23.50
C LYS A 72 0.81 -12.23 -24.80
#